data_AF-A0A0R2NVY0-F1
#
_entry.id   AF-A0A0R2NVY0-F1
#
_cell.length_a   1.000
_cell.length_b   1.000
_cell.length_c   1.000
_cell.angle_alpha   90.00
_cell.angle_beta   90.00
_cell.angle_gamma   90.00
#
_symmetry.space_group_name_H-M   'P 1'
#
loop_
_entity.id
_entity.type
_entity.pdbx_description
1 polymer ?
#
loop_
_entity_poly.entity_id
_entity_poly.type
_entity_poly.pdbx_seq_one_letter_code
_entity_poly.pdbx_strand_id
1 'polypeptide(L)'
;MAQTDEDFQLILKTFEISKKTILDEIKKLQYNLRTETRSRSRSGSYKLTIRAKDLFKHVQAEIDRAMIVMVELRNQELLELIPHTTVNRRLQSIQKIMNTIFHGLDKFDDQEIIQEHFQFHIEKMNAVLEDES
;
A
#
# COMPACT_ATOMS: atom_id res chain seq x y z
N MET A 1 -10.73 -3.57 23.17
CA MET A 1 -11.52 -2.33 23.23
C MET A 1 -11.76 -1.89 21.80
N ALA A 2 -12.97 -1.41 21.48
CA ALA A 2 -13.27 -0.90 20.14
C ALA A 2 -12.42 0.34 19.84
N GLN A 3 -11.93 0.49 18.61
CA GLN A 3 -11.19 1.68 18.20
C GLN A 3 -12.13 2.89 18.14
N THR A 4 -11.80 3.96 18.88
CA THR A 4 -12.57 5.21 18.82
C THR A 4 -12.40 5.91 17.47
N ASP A 5 -13.25 6.90 17.17
CA ASP A 5 -13.06 7.69 15.95
C ASP A 5 -11.74 8.48 16.01
N GLU A 6 -11.37 9.01 17.16
CA GLU A 6 -10.11 9.74 17.37
C GLU A 6 -8.89 8.84 17.08
N ASP A 7 -8.89 7.61 17.60
CA ASP A 7 -7.84 6.64 17.33
C ASP A 7 -7.71 6.36 15.83
N PHE A 8 -8.85 6.21 15.14
CA PHE A 8 -8.86 5.97 13.71
C PHE A 8 -8.35 7.18 12.91
N GLN A 9 -8.71 8.41 13.30
CA GLN A 9 -8.19 9.62 12.66
C GLN A 9 -6.67 9.76 12.81
N LEU A 10 -6.11 9.34 13.96
CA LEU A 10 -4.65 9.33 14.16
C LEU A 10 -3.95 8.32 13.25
N ILE A 11 -4.54 7.14 13.06
CA ILE A 11 -4.05 6.15 12.08
C ILE A 11 -4.11 6.72 10.67
N LEU A 12 -5.23 7.30 10.26
CA LEU A 12 -5.36 7.92 8.93
C LEU A 12 -4.33 9.02 8.71
N LYS A 13 -4.08 9.87 9.72
CA LYS A 13 -3.06 10.92 9.63
C LYS A 13 -1.67 10.34 9.41
N THR A 14 -1.36 9.21 10.05
CA THR A 14 -0.09 8.51 9.86
C THR A 14 0.05 7.98 8.44
N PHE A 15 -1.01 7.37 7.90
CA PHE A 15 -1.05 6.92 6.51
C PHE A 15 -0.96 8.08 5.51
N GLU A 16 -1.59 9.22 5.79
CA GLU A 16 -1.48 10.43 4.97
C GLU A 16 -0.05 11.00 4.93
N ILE A 17 0.66 10.99 6.06
CA ILE A 17 2.07 11.42 6.12
C ILE A 17 2.97 10.45 5.34
N SER A 18 2.77 9.15 5.52
CA SER A 18 3.53 8.12 4.83
C SER A 18 3.30 8.18 3.31
N LYS A 19 2.04 8.31 2.87
CA LYS A 19 1.68 8.54 1.47
C LYS A 19 2.44 9.73 0.88
N LYS A 20 2.48 10.88 1.56
CA LYS A 20 3.21 12.05 1.07
C LYS A 20 4.70 11.76 0.89
N THR A 21 5.31 11.12 1.88
CA THR A 21 6.73 10.72 1.84
C THR A 21 7.00 9.80 0.64
N ILE A 22 6.18 8.77 0.45
CA ILE A 22 6.28 7.82 -0.66
C ILE A 22 6.16 8.54 -2.01
N LEU A 23 5.14 9.40 -2.17
CA LEU A 23 4.93 10.15 -3.42
C LEU A 23 6.08 11.11 -3.73
N ASP A 24 6.73 11.67 -2.71
CA ASP A 24 7.89 12.54 -2.91
C ASP A 24 9.14 11.74 -3.30
N GLU A 25 9.33 10.54 -2.75
CA GLU A 25 10.40 9.63 -3.22
C GLU A 25 10.17 9.15 -4.65
N ILE A 26 8.92 8.85 -5.03
CA ILE A 26 8.56 8.51 -6.41
C ILE A 26 8.96 9.63 -7.38
N LYS A 27 8.66 10.89 -7.05
CA LYS A 27 9.04 12.05 -7.89
C LYS A 27 10.55 12.19 -8.03
N LYS A 28 11.33 11.91 -6.97
CA LYS A 28 12.79 12.03 -6.97
C LYS A 28 13.50 10.97 -7.82
N LEU A 29 12.88 9.81 -8.04
CA LEU A 29 13.47 8.69 -8.76
C LEU A 29 13.55 8.87 -10.29
N GLN A 30 13.04 9.98 -10.85
CA GLN A 30 13.07 10.29 -12.30
C GLN A 30 12.65 9.11 -13.20
N TYR A 31 11.73 8.27 -12.72
CA TYR A 31 11.19 7.11 -13.44
C TYR A 31 12.16 5.93 -13.70
N ASN A 32 13.39 5.97 -13.18
CA ASN A 32 14.37 4.91 -13.37
C ASN A 32 14.47 3.97 -12.14
N LEU A 33 13.85 2.79 -12.23
CA LEU A 33 13.92 1.77 -11.17
C LEU A 33 15.20 0.91 -11.26
N ARG A 34 15.80 0.81 -12.45
CA ARG A 34 16.94 -0.09 -12.75
C ARG A 34 18.28 0.65 -12.71
N THR A 35 19.35 -0.08 -12.38
CA THR A 35 20.72 0.38 -12.63
C THR A 35 21.06 0.29 -14.13
N GLU A 36 21.95 1.15 -14.65
CA GLU A 36 22.35 1.24 -16.08
C GLU A 36 22.75 -0.10 -16.75
N THR A 37 23.12 -1.09 -15.95
CA THR A 37 23.26 -2.46 -16.41
C THR A 37 21.88 -3.06 -16.73
N ARG A 38 21.44 -2.87 -17.98
CA ARG A 38 20.34 -3.58 -18.67
C ARG A 38 20.48 -5.11 -18.70
N SER A 39 21.39 -5.69 -17.91
CA SER A 39 21.53 -7.13 -17.84
C SER A 39 20.45 -7.66 -16.90
N ARG A 40 19.46 -8.37 -17.47
CA ARG A 40 18.87 -9.50 -16.75
C ARG A 40 20.03 -10.28 -16.14
N SER A 41 19.99 -10.54 -14.84
CA SER A 41 20.94 -11.47 -14.24
C SER A 41 20.84 -12.81 -14.98
N ARG A 42 21.85 -13.68 -14.86
CA ARG A 42 21.80 -15.05 -15.42
C ARG A 42 20.58 -15.85 -14.94
N SER A 43 19.87 -15.39 -13.90
CA SER A 43 18.62 -15.95 -13.37
C SER A 43 17.35 -15.17 -13.76
N GLY A 44 17.42 -14.23 -14.72
CA GLY A 44 16.26 -13.47 -15.21
C GLY A 44 15.86 -12.25 -14.37
N SER A 45 16.49 -11.98 -13.22
CA SER A 45 16.12 -10.86 -12.35
C SER A 45 16.79 -9.53 -12.73
N TYR A 46 16.05 -8.43 -12.64
CA TYR A 46 16.57 -7.07 -12.79
C TYR A 46 17.29 -6.61 -11.51
N LYS A 47 18.24 -5.68 -11.66
CA LYS A 47 18.90 -5.04 -10.52
C LYS A 47 18.26 -3.67 -10.26
N LEU A 48 17.43 -3.61 -9.21
CA LEU A 48 16.88 -2.37 -8.70
C LEU A 48 17.99 -1.46 -8.18
N THR A 49 17.86 -0.15 -8.39
CA THR A 49 18.67 0.85 -7.68
C THR A 49 18.43 0.74 -6.18
N ILE A 50 19.40 1.18 -5.36
CA ILE A 50 19.24 1.17 -3.89
C ILE A 50 18.00 1.97 -3.50
N ARG A 51 17.80 3.15 -4.11
CA ARG A 51 16.63 4.00 -3.86
C ARG A 51 15.32 3.33 -4.26
N ALA A 52 15.27 2.60 -5.37
CA ALA A 52 14.07 1.86 -5.77
C ALA A 52 13.76 0.73 -4.77
N LYS A 53 14.77 0.01 -4.26
CA LYS A 53 14.58 -0.99 -3.20
C LYS A 53 14.03 -0.38 -1.92
N ASP A 54 14.59 0.76 -1.51
CA ASP A 54 14.16 1.46 -0.29
C ASP A 54 12.71 1.97 -0.44
N LEU A 55 12.36 2.54 -1.60
CA LEU A 55 10.98 2.92 -1.92
C LEU A 55 10.05 1.70 -1.84
N PHE A 56 10.43 0.59 -2.48
CA PHE A 56 9.58 -0.61 -2.52
C PHE A 56 9.36 -1.19 -1.13
N LYS A 57 10.41 -1.23 -0.30
CA LYS A 57 10.32 -1.64 1.10
C LYS A 57 9.40 -0.71 1.90
N HIS A 58 9.45 0.60 1.67
CA HIS A 58 8.57 1.55 2.33
C HIS A 58 7.11 1.30 1.94
N VAL A 59 6.82 1.18 0.64
CA VAL A 59 5.48 0.87 0.13
C VAL A 59 4.96 -0.44 0.72
N GLN A 60 5.77 -1.50 0.71
CA GLN A 60 5.36 -2.79 1.28
C GLN A 60 5.02 -2.69 2.76
N ALA A 61 5.86 -2.01 3.55
CA ALA A 61 5.59 -1.79 4.97
C ALA A 61 4.31 -0.97 5.21
N GLU A 62 3.98 -0.06 4.30
CA GLU A 62 2.72 0.68 4.35
C GLU A 62 1.50 -0.21 4.07
N ILE A 63 1.60 -1.08 3.06
CA ILE A 63 0.56 -2.05 2.74
C ILE A 63 0.34 -3.01 3.91
N ASP A 64 1.41 -3.54 4.49
CA ASP A 64 1.30 -4.46 5.64
C ASP A 64 0.60 -3.79 6.83
N ARG A 65 0.91 -2.51 7.10
CA ARG A 65 0.20 -1.72 8.13
C ARG A 65 -1.28 -1.52 7.78
N ALA A 66 -1.58 -1.18 6.53
CA ALA A 66 -2.96 -1.02 6.07
C ALA A 66 -3.76 -2.31 6.27
N MET A 67 -3.19 -3.46 5.88
CA MET A 67 -3.80 -4.78 6.04
C MET A 67 -4.13 -5.09 7.50
N ILE A 68 -3.20 -4.83 8.43
CA ILE A 68 -3.43 -5.05 9.86
C ILE A 68 -4.64 -4.23 10.35
N VAL A 69 -4.70 -2.94 9.97
CA VAL A 69 -5.81 -2.07 10.37
C VAL A 69 -7.13 -2.53 9.76
N MET A 70 -7.13 -2.93 8.49
CA MET A 70 -8.33 -3.41 7.79
C MET A 70 -8.88 -4.69 8.42
N VAL A 71 -8.01 -5.65 8.75
CA VAL A 71 -8.39 -6.89 9.45
C VAL A 71 -8.94 -6.58 10.84
N GLU A 72 -8.31 -5.66 11.58
CA GLU A 72 -8.81 -5.26 12.90
C GLU A 72 -10.20 -4.60 12.82
N LEU A 73 -10.44 -3.76 11.81
CA LEU A 73 -11.77 -3.18 11.58
C LEU A 73 -12.84 -4.25 11.30
N ARG A 74 -12.52 -5.26 10.48
CA ARG A 74 -13.41 -6.40 10.23
C ARG A 74 -13.65 -7.23 11.49
N ASN A 75 -12.63 -7.46 12.31
CA ASN A 75 -12.79 -8.16 13.58
C ASN A 75 -13.71 -7.37 14.54
N GLN A 76 -13.58 -6.04 14.59
CA GLN A 76 -14.46 -5.20 15.41
C GLN A 76 -15.90 -5.20 14.90
N GLU A 77 -16.09 -5.34 13.58
CA GLU A 77 -17.39 -5.55 12.96
C GLU A 77 -18.03 -6.87 13.42
N LEU A 78 -17.29 -7.97 13.30
CA LEU A 78 -17.74 -9.33 13.65
C LEU A 78 -18.07 -9.47 15.14
N LEU A 79 -17.37 -8.72 15.99
CA LEU A 79 -17.62 -8.65 17.43
C LEU A 79 -18.71 -7.63 17.80
N GLU A 80 -19.38 -7.04 16.81
CA GLU A 80 -20.44 -6.02 16.98
C GLU A 80 -20.00 -4.80 17.80
N LEU A 81 -18.69 -4.52 17.81
CA LEU A 81 -18.11 -3.41 18.58
C LEU A 81 -18.32 -2.07 17.89
N ILE A 82 -18.39 -2.07 16.56
CA ILE A 82 -18.70 -0.91 15.73
C ILE A 82 -19.64 -1.31 14.58
N PRO A 83 -20.49 -0.39 14.10
CA PRO A 83 -21.41 -0.69 13.01
C PRO A 83 -20.70 -0.97 11.68
N HIS A 84 -21.24 -1.88 10.87
CA HIS A 84 -20.80 -2.16 9.49
C HIS A 84 -20.61 -0.89 8.65
N THR A 85 -21.54 0.06 8.74
CA THR A 85 -21.46 1.35 8.03
C THR A 85 -20.23 2.16 8.42
N THR A 86 -19.80 2.06 9.69
CA THR A 86 -18.58 2.71 10.17
C THR A 86 -17.35 2.01 9.62
N VAL A 87 -17.33 0.67 9.64
CA VAL A 87 -16.24 -0.14 9.10
C VAL A 87 -16.02 0.14 7.62
N ASN A 88 -17.05 0.08 6.79
CA ASN A 88 -16.90 0.31 5.34
C ASN A 88 -16.36 1.71 5.03
N ARG A 89 -16.86 2.75 5.73
CA ARG A 89 -16.35 4.12 5.58
C ARG A 89 -14.84 4.20 5.92
N ARG A 90 -14.42 3.48 6.97
CA ARG A 90 -13.01 3.42 7.41
C ARG A 90 -12.14 2.65 6.40
N LEU A 91 -12.61 1.50 5.93
CA LEU A 91 -11.93 0.70 4.90
C LEU A 91 -11.76 1.48 3.59
N GLN A 92 -12.80 2.16 3.12
CA GLN A 92 -12.75 3.02 1.93
C GLN A 92 -11.71 4.15 2.07
N SER A 93 -11.57 4.72 3.28
CA SER A 93 -10.57 5.76 3.54
C SER A 93 -9.14 5.22 3.41
N ILE A 94 -8.87 4.03 3.94
CA ILE A 94 -7.56 3.35 3.79
C ILE A 94 -7.32 2.99 2.33
N GLN A 95 -8.31 2.41 1.65
CA GLN A 95 -8.23 2.02 0.24
C GLN A 95 -7.90 3.22 -0.65
N LYS A 96 -8.52 4.38 -0.41
CA LYS A 96 -8.23 5.61 -1.16
C LYS A 96 -6.76 6.05 -1.04
N ILE A 97 -6.16 5.91 0.15
CA ILE A 97 -4.74 6.23 0.37
C ILE A 97 -3.87 5.23 -0.42
N MET A 98 -4.15 3.93 -0.30
CA MET A 98 -3.37 2.89 -0.99
C MET A 98 -3.45 3.03 -2.52
N ASN A 99 -4.64 3.27 -3.06
CA ASN A 99 -4.83 3.53 -4.49
C ASN A 99 -4.03 4.75 -4.97
N THR A 100 -3.90 5.78 -4.14
CA THR A 100 -3.08 6.96 -4.48
C THR A 100 -1.59 6.61 -4.54
N ILE A 101 -1.12 5.73 -3.65
CA ILE A 101 0.27 5.23 -3.66
C ILE A 101 0.51 4.41 -4.93
N PHE A 102 -0.36 3.43 -5.22
CA PHE A 102 -0.24 2.59 -6.41
C PHE A 102 -0.27 3.41 -7.70
N HIS A 103 -1.20 4.37 -7.79
CA HIS A 103 -1.23 5.29 -8.93
C HIS A 103 0.04 6.17 -9.06
N GLY A 104 0.73 6.43 -7.94
CA GLY A 104 2.05 7.03 -7.96
C GLY A 104 3.09 6.14 -8.63
N LEU A 105 3.06 4.83 -8.32
CA LEU A 105 3.95 3.83 -8.91
C LEU A 105 3.66 3.59 -10.40
N ASP A 106 2.40 3.71 -10.84
CA ASP A 106 2.01 3.60 -12.25
C ASP A 106 2.76 4.57 -13.19
N LYS A 107 3.42 5.59 -12.62
CA LYS A 107 4.21 6.56 -13.39
C LYS A 107 5.59 6.07 -13.82
N PHE A 108 6.09 4.97 -13.26
CA PHE A 108 7.36 4.39 -13.70
C PHE A 108 7.17 3.65 -15.04
N ASP A 109 8.17 3.65 -15.91
CA ASP A 109 8.07 2.91 -17.19
C ASP A 109 8.14 1.39 -16.97
N ASP A 110 8.72 0.97 -15.85
CA ASP A 110 8.97 -0.42 -15.46
C ASP A 110 7.76 -1.08 -14.76
N GLN A 111 6.59 -1.06 -15.39
CA GLN A 111 5.35 -1.59 -14.80
C GLN A 111 5.39 -3.09 -14.45
N GLU A 112 6.09 -3.90 -15.25
CA GLU A 112 6.31 -5.33 -14.98
C GLU A 112 6.95 -5.58 -13.59
N ILE A 113 7.94 -4.75 -13.24
CA ILE A 113 8.65 -4.83 -11.96
C ILE A 113 7.72 -4.51 -10.79
N ILE A 114 6.89 -3.48 -10.96
CA ILE A 114 5.95 -3.04 -9.93
C ILE A 114 4.89 -4.12 -9.71
N GLN A 115 4.34 -4.67 -10.79
CA GLN A 115 3.37 -5.76 -10.73
C GLN A 115 3.96 -6.99 -10.03
N GLU A 116 5.14 -7.47 -10.43
CA GLU A 116 5.79 -8.60 -9.77
C GLU A 116 5.98 -8.38 -8.26
N HIS A 117 6.26 -7.15 -7.84
CA HIS A 117 6.53 -6.86 -6.44
C HIS A 117 5.25 -6.69 -5.59
N PHE A 118 4.19 -6.12 -6.17
CA PHE A 118 3.01 -5.69 -5.40
C PHE A 118 1.71 -6.43 -5.74
N GLN A 119 1.64 -7.21 -6.83
CA GLN A 119 0.40 -7.88 -7.26
C GLN A 119 -0.23 -8.70 -6.14
N PHE A 120 0.56 -9.55 -5.48
CA PHE A 120 0.06 -10.37 -4.37
C PHE A 120 -0.43 -9.55 -3.17
N HIS A 121 0.20 -8.40 -2.92
CA HIS A 121 -0.20 -7.50 -1.84
C HIS A 121 -1.51 -6.79 -2.19
N ILE A 122 -1.69 -6.39 -3.45
CA ILE A 122 -2.92 -5.78 -3.96
C ILE A 122 -4.08 -6.78 -3.89
N GLU A 123 -3.86 -8.02 -4.36
CA GLU A 123 -4.87 -9.10 -4.31
C GLU A 123 -5.35 -9.37 -2.89
N LYS A 124 -4.43 -9.47 -1.93
CA LYS A 124 -4.79 -9.63 -0.51
C LYS A 124 -5.61 -8.48 0.04
N MET A 125 -5.28 -7.26 -0.34
CA MET A 125 -6.01 -6.09 0.11
C MET A 125 -7.42 -6.04 -0.48
N ASN A 126 -7.55 -6.38 -1.76
CA ASN A 126 -8.85 -6.50 -2.41
C ASN A 126 -9.71 -7.60 -1.78
N ALA A 127 -9.12 -8.74 -1.40
CA ALA A 127 -9.86 -9.80 -0.72
C ALA A 127 -10.50 -9.37 0.62
N VAL A 128 -9.86 -8.45 1.37
CA VAL A 128 -10.44 -7.89 2.62
C VAL A 128 -11.58 -6.91 2.34
N LEU A 129 -11.59 -6.32 1.14
CA LEU A 129 -12.60 -5.39 0.67
C LEU A 129 -13.80 -6.10 0.01
N GLU A 130 -13.57 -7.24 -0.64
CA GLU A 130 -14.55 -8.02 -1.42
C GLU A 130 -15.54 -8.86 -0.59
N ASP A 131 -15.52 -8.78 0.75
CA ASP A 131 -16.63 -9.24 1.61
C ASP A 131 -17.92 -8.38 1.45
N GLU A 132 -18.13 -7.80 0.26
CA GLU A 132 -19.29 -7.01 -0.18
C GLU A 132 -19.94 -7.58 -1.47
N SER A 133 -19.93 -8.91 -1.67
CA SER A 133 -20.74 -9.57 -2.73
C SER A 133 -21.84 -10.46 -2.17
#